data_AF-A0A9P8UJ60-F1
#
_entry.id   AF-A0A9P8UJ60-F1
#
_cell.length_a   1.000
_cell.length_b   1.000
_cell.length_c   1.000
_cell.angle_alpha   90.00
_cell.angle_beta   90.00
_cell.angle_gamma   90.00
#
_symmetry.space_group_name_H-M   'P 1'
#
loop_
_entity.id
_entity.type
_entity.pdbx_description
1 polymer ?
#
loop_
_entity_poly.entity_id
_entity_poly.type
_entity_poly.pdbx_seq_one_letter_code
_entity_poly.pdbx_strand_id
1 'polypeptide(L)'
;EAIPPTTWASLGISFCVGLSVVGAAWGIFTRDSLILSGGIKAPRVKTKNLMSIIFSEVVAFYGLIMSIILLGKMNALRGEALYSAESYSMGFDIFWAVIIVGTCSLICGVSVGIIGTEF
;
A
#
# COMPACT_ATOMS: atom_id res chain seq x y z
N GLU A 1 -11.84 -29.36 7.11
CA GLU A 1 -12.13 -28.05 7.74
C GLU A 1 -11.83 -26.96 6.72
N ALA A 2 -12.86 -26.37 6.12
CA ALA A 2 -12.69 -25.42 5.02
C ALA A 2 -12.66 -23.99 5.58
N ILE A 3 -11.52 -23.32 5.46
CA ILE A 3 -11.35 -21.92 5.86
C ILE A 3 -12.31 -21.06 5.01
N PRO A 4 -13.14 -20.19 5.60
CA PRO A 4 -14.09 -19.40 4.84
C PRO A 4 -13.36 -18.42 3.89
N PRO A 5 -13.89 -18.16 2.69
CA PRO A 5 -13.26 -17.29 1.69
C PRO A 5 -13.07 -15.85 2.19
N THR A 6 -13.87 -15.43 3.17
CA THR A 6 -13.75 -14.14 3.85
C THR A 6 -12.44 -13.99 4.62
N THR A 7 -11.86 -15.08 5.15
CA THR A 7 -10.59 -15.05 5.88
C THR A 7 -9.40 -14.82 4.95
N TRP A 8 -9.39 -15.44 3.77
CA TRP A 8 -8.34 -15.20 2.77
C TRP A 8 -8.36 -13.76 2.30
N ALA A 9 -9.54 -13.27 1.94
CA ALA A 9 -9.66 -11.92 1.43
C ALA A 9 -9.41 -10.84 2.50
N SER A 10 -9.81 -11.04 3.76
CA SER A 10 -9.49 -10.11 4.86
C SER A 10 -7.99 -10.09 5.19
N LEU A 11 -7.31 -11.24 5.13
CA LEU A 11 -5.87 -11.34 5.32
C LEU A 11 -5.13 -10.59 4.21
N GLY A 12 -5.54 -10.75 2.95
CA GLY A 12 -4.99 -9.99 1.82
C GLY A 12 -5.14 -8.48 2.01
N ILE A 13 -6.32 -8.01 2.41
CA ILE A 13 -6.59 -6.58 2.64
C ILE A 13 -5.67 -6.03 3.75
N SER A 14 -5.51 -6.77 4.85
CA SER A 14 -4.61 -6.37 5.93
C SER A 14 -3.15 -6.26 5.46
N PHE A 15 -2.69 -7.22 4.65
CA PHE A 15 -1.35 -7.17 4.06
C PHE A 15 -1.19 -6.00 3.08
N CYS A 16 -2.18 -5.72 2.24
CA CYS A 16 -2.11 -4.61 1.29
C CYS A 16 -1.92 -3.27 1.99
N VAL A 17 -2.75 -2.98 3.00
CA VAL A 17 -2.67 -1.74 3.78
C VAL A 17 -1.34 -1.69 4.55
N GLY A 18 -0.97 -2.78 5.22
CA GLY A 18 0.27 -2.87 5.98
C GLY A 18 1.52 -2.61 5.12
N LEU A 19 1.64 -3.31 3.98
CA LEU A 19 2.77 -3.16 3.06
C LEU A 19 2.81 -1.76 2.42
N SER A 20 1.66 -1.16 2.12
CA SER A 20 1.58 0.20 1.58
C SER A 20 2.07 1.25 2.58
N VAL A 21 1.67 1.14 3.85
CA VAL A 21 2.12 2.04 4.92
C VAL A 21 3.62 1.86 5.21
N VAL A 22 4.11 0.63 5.23
CA VAL A 22 5.55 0.34 5.40
C VAL A 22 6.36 0.95 4.25
N GLY A 23 5.88 0.89 3.01
CA GLY A 23 6.50 1.54 1.85
C GLY A 23 6.60 3.05 2.00
N ALA A 24 5.50 3.70 2.41
CA ALA A 24 5.51 5.14 2.66
C ALA A 24 6.46 5.52 3.80
N ALA A 25 6.42 4.80 4.91
CA ALA A 25 7.29 5.04 6.06
C ALA A 25 8.77 4.92 5.70
N TRP A 26 9.14 3.91 4.89
CA TRP A 26 10.51 3.75 4.41
C TRP A 26 10.94 4.90 3.48
N GLY A 27 10.06 5.31 2.57
CA GLY A 27 10.30 6.44 1.67
C GLY A 27 10.52 7.76 2.42
N ILE A 28 9.78 7.99 3.51
CA ILE A 28 9.94 9.18 4.38
C ILE A 28 11.24 9.09 5.18
N PHE A 29 11.51 7.95 5.82
CA PHE A 29 12.69 7.76 6.65
C PHE A 29 14.00 8.04 5.89
N THR A 30 14.09 7.57 4.64
CA THR A 30 15.27 7.83 3.79
C THR A 30 15.44 9.32 3.45
N ARG A 31 14.34 10.08 3.32
CA ARG A 31 14.35 11.52 3.02
C ARG A 31 14.67 12.40 4.23
N ASP A 32 14.20 12.04 5.41
CA ASP A 32 14.33 12.88 6.63
C ASP A 32 15.79 13.14 7.00
N SER A 33 16.65 12.13 6.87
CA SER A 33 18.09 12.26 7.12
C SER A 33 18.76 13.32 6.21
N LEU A 34 18.25 13.51 4.99
CA LEU A 34 18.79 14.44 4.00
C LEU A 34 18.27 15.86 4.20
N ILE A 35 17.00 16.02 4.57
CA ILE A 35 16.43 17.34 4.88
C ILE A 35 17.15 17.97 6.07
N LEU A 36 17.50 17.16 7.07
CA LEU A 36 18.25 17.62 8.24
C LEU A 36 19.70 17.98 7.89
N SER A 37 20.38 17.16 7.06
CA SER A 37 21.76 17.39 6.63
C SER A 37 21.91 18.60 5.69
N GLY A 38 21.05 18.73 4.68
CA GLY A 38 21.10 19.82 3.70
C GLY A 38 20.47 21.14 4.18
N GLY A 39 19.51 21.06 5.11
CA GLY A 39 18.75 22.22 5.59
C GLY A 39 19.53 23.24 6.43
N ILE A 40 20.68 22.83 6.98
CA ILE A 40 21.55 23.71 7.79
C ILE A 40 22.32 24.68 6.87
N LYS A 41 22.68 24.24 5.66
CA LYS A 41 23.53 24.99 4.73
C LYS A 41 22.76 25.87 3.74
N ALA A 42 21.54 25.45 3.36
CA ALA A 42 20.68 26.24 2.48
C ALA A 42 19.19 25.93 2.76
N PRO A 43 18.40 26.83 3.37
CA PRO A 43 17.00 26.55 3.71
C PRO A 43 16.08 26.42 2.47
N ARG A 44 16.54 26.83 1.29
CA ARG A 44 15.79 26.76 0.02
C ARG A 44 15.66 25.35 -0.55
N VAL A 45 16.48 24.38 -0.11
CA VAL A 45 16.38 22.98 -0.57
C VAL A 45 15.23 22.20 0.10
N LYS A 46 14.71 22.66 1.24
CA LYS A 46 13.61 21.97 1.94
C LYS A 46 12.32 21.88 1.10
N THR A 47 12.01 22.90 0.30
CA THR A 47 10.76 22.96 -0.47
C THR A 47 10.78 22.07 -1.71
N LYS A 48 11.96 21.86 -2.33
CA LYS A 48 12.08 20.97 -3.51
C LYS A 48 12.01 19.49 -3.11
N ASN A 49 12.56 19.13 -1.96
CA ASN A 49 12.60 17.74 -1.50
C ASN A 49 11.27 17.29 -0.87
N LEU A 50 10.38 18.23 -0.53
CA LEU A 50 9.03 17.96 -0.03
C LEU A 50 8.15 17.23 -1.06
N MET A 51 8.32 17.54 -2.35
CA MET A 51 7.48 16.97 -3.42
C MET A 51 7.50 15.44 -3.47
N SER A 52 8.58 14.82 -3.06
CA SER A 52 8.64 13.36 -3.05
C SER A 52 8.09 12.68 -1.81
N ILE A 53 8.02 13.39 -0.68
CA ILE A 53 7.28 12.90 0.47
C ILE A 53 5.83 12.73 0.03
N ILE A 54 5.30 13.71 -0.68
CA ILE A 54 3.94 13.69 -1.25
C ILE A 54 3.77 12.54 -2.24
N PHE A 55 4.72 12.30 -3.16
CA PHE A 55 4.64 11.17 -4.09
C PHE A 55 4.62 9.80 -3.38
N SER A 56 5.42 9.65 -2.31
CA SER A 56 5.42 8.42 -1.50
C SER A 56 4.09 8.21 -0.76
N GLU A 57 3.49 9.30 -0.25
CA GLU A 57 2.22 9.26 0.47
C GLU A 57 1.03 8.95 -0.45
N VAL A 58 0.99 9.56 -1.63
CA VAL A 58 -0.05 9.33 -2.64
C VAL A 58 -0.05 7.86 -3.10
N VAL A 59 1.12 7.22 -3.24
CA VAL A 59 1.23 5.78 -3.56
C VAL A 59 0.59 4.91 -2.49
N ALA A 60 0.77 5.24 -1.20
CA ALA A 60 0.11 4.50 -0.13
C ALA A 60 -1.42 4.70 -0.12
N PHE A 61 -1.91 5.89 -0.47
CA PHE A 61 -3.35 6.13 -0.63
C PHE A 61 -3.97 5.27 -1.75
N TYR A 62 -3.24 5.01 -2.84
CA TYR A 62 -3.73 4.10 -3.89
C TYR A 62 -3.97 2.67 -3.36
N GLY A 63 -3.04 2.13 -2.57
CA GLY A 63 -3.19 0.81 -1.94
C GLY A 63 -4.36 0.76 -0.93
N LEU A 64 -4.56 1.83 -0.16
CA LEU A 64 -5.68 1.95 0.77
C LEU A 64 -7.04 2.01 0.05
N ILE A 65 -7.16 2.84 -0.99
CA ILE A 65 -8.41 2.99 -1.76
C ILE A 65 -8.78 1.65 -2.42
N MET A 66 -7.81 0.95 -3.02
CA MET A 66 -8.06 -0.37 -3.63
C MET A 66 -8.54 -1.40 -2.60
N SER A 67 -7.97 -1.37 -1.40
CA SER A 67 -8.39 -2.24 -0.29
C SER A 67 -9.84 -1.97 0.13
N ILE A 68 -10.27 -0.70 0.20
CA ILE A 68 -11.64 -0.32 0.54
C ILE A 68 -12.64 -0.78 -0.54
N ILE A 69 -12.30 -0.59 -1.82
CA ILE A 69 -13.18 -1.00 -2.93
C ILE A 69 -13.42 -2.52 -2.90
N LEU A 70 -12.37 -3.31 -2.69
CA LEU A 70 -12.48 -4.77 -2.67
C LEU A 70 -13.18 -5.30 -1.41
N LEU A 71 -13.06 -4.60 -0.28
CA LEU A 71 -13.84 -4.88 0.92
C LEU A 71 -15.34 -4.70 0.68
N GLY A 72 -15.74 -3.65 -0.07
CA GLY A 72 -17.13 -3.44 -0.48
C GLY A 72 -17.67 -4.60 -1.33
N LYS A 73 -16.86 -5.11 -2.28
CA LYS A 73 -17.22 -6.26 -3.12
C LYS A 73 -17.38 -7.55 -2.31
N MET A 74 -16.53 -7.78 -1.30
CA MET A 74 -16.67 -8.92 -0.41
C MET A 74 -17.96 -8.87 0.41
N ASN A 75 -18.33 -7.70 0.92
CA ASN A 75 -19.50 -7.55 1.77
C ASN A 75 -20.81 -7.77 0.98
N ALA A 76 -20.80 -7.46 -0.33
CA ALA A 76 -21.89 -7.75 -1.25
C ALA A 76 -22.10 -9.26 -1.52
N LEU A 77 -21.07 -10.10 -1.31
CA LEU A 77 -21.13 -11.56 -1.52
C LEU A 77 -21.65 -12.34 -0.29
N ARG A 78 -21.97 -11.67 0.82
CA ARG A 78 -22.46 -12.30 2.07
C ARG A 78 -23.89 -12.86 2.00
N GLY A 79 -24.52 -12.89 0.82
CA GLY A 79 -25.97 -13.06 0.67
C GLY A 79 -26.49 -14.45 0.30
N GLU A 80 -25.93 -15.16 -0.70
CA GLU A 80 -26.69 -16.28 -1.32
C GLU A 80 -25.90 -17.55 -1.69
N ALA A 81 -24.57 -17.62 -1.48
CA ALA A 81 -23.82 -18.85 -1.73
C ALA A 81 -22.47 -18.88 -0.98
N LEU A 82 -22.52 -18.96 0.35
CA LEU A 82 -21.30 -18.96 1.19
C LEU A 82 -20.36 -20.16 0.96
N TYR A 83 -20.83 -21.21 0.27
CA TYR A 83 -20.09 -22.45 -0.01
C TYR A 83 -20.21 -22.93 -1.47
N SER A 84 -20.36 -22.02 -2.44
CA SER A 84 -20.19 -22.38 -3.85
C SER A 84 -18.71 -22.30 -4.26
N ALA A 85 -18.30 -23.12 -5.23
CA ALA A 85 -16.93 -23.10 -5.78
C ALA A 85 -16.52 -21.70 -6.30
N GLU A 86 -17.48 -20.94 -6.85
CA GLU A 86 -17.24 -19.57 -7.33
C GLU A 86 -16.83 -18.61 -6.20
N SER A 87 -17.47 -18.70 -5.03
CA SER A 87 -17.15 -17.85 -3.88
C SER A 87 -15.74 -18.11 -3.34
N TYR A 88 -15.25 -19.34 -3.50
CA TYR A 88 -13.89 -19.72 -3.11
C TYR A 88 -12.86 -19.13 -4.08
N SER A 89 -13.10 -19.24 -5.39
CA SER A 89 -12.26 -18.62 -6.42
C SER A 89 -12.18 -17.10 -6.26
N MET A 90 -13.31 -16.42 -6.03
CA MET A 90 -13.31 -14.98 -5.79
C MET A 90 -12.49 -14.57 -4.56
N GLY A 91 -12.54 -15.35 -3.48
CA GLY A 91 -11.74 -15.08 -2.27
C GLY A 91 -10.24 -15.13 -2.55
N PHE A 92 -9.79 -16.12 -3.33
CA PHE A 92 -8.39 -16.24 -3.75
C PHE A 92 -7.97 -15.16 -4.74
N ASP A 93 -8.83 -14.80 -5.68
CA ASP A 93 -8.55 -13.73 -6.66
C ASP A 93 -8.37 -12.38 -5.94
N ILE A 94 -9.25 -12.07 -5.00
CA ILE A 94 -9.14 -10.85 -4.19
C ILE A 94 -7.85 -10.88 -3.38
N PHE A 95 -7.54 -12.00 -2.73
CA PHE A 95 -6.33 -12.17 -1.91
C PHE A 95 -5.04 -11.87 -2.69
N TRP A 96 -4.87 -12.46 -3.87
CA TRP A 96 -3.69 -12.24 -4.69
C TRP A 96 -3.67 -10.83 -5.31
N ALA A 97 -4.82 -10.32 -5.75
CA ALA A 97 -4.91 -8.97 -6.32
C ALA A 97 -4.40 -7.90 -5.34
N VAL A 98 -4.82 -7.95 -4.08
CA VAL A 98 -4.40 -6.96 -3.07
C VAL A 98 -2.96 -7.14 -2.60
N ILE A 99 -2.45 -8.38 -2.57
CA ILE A 99 -1.03 -8.64 -2.25
C ILE A 99 -0.11 -8.02 -3.31
N ILE A 100 -0.44 -8.19 -4.59
CA ILE A 100 0.34 -7.61 -5.69
C ILE A 100 0.32 -6.09 -5.59
N VAL A 101 -0.84 -5.47 -5.36
CA VAL A 101 -0.96 -4.01 -5.21
C VAL A 101 -0.15 -3.50 -4.01
N GLY A 102 -0.22 -4.19 -2.86
CA GLY A 102 0.53 -3.82 -1.65
C GLY A 102 2.05 -3.90 -1.84
N THR A 103 2.52 -4.97 -2.50
CA THR A 103 3.95 -5.14 -2.82
C THR A 103 4.46 -4.15 -3.86
N CYS A 104 3.67 -3.83 -4.89
CA CYS A 104 4.00 -2.76 -5.83
C CYS A 104 4.12 -1.40 -5.13
N SER A 105 3.21 -1.11 -4.20
CA SER A 105 3.22 0.14 -3.42
C SER A 105 4.44 0.23 -2.50
N LEU A 106 4.81 -0.89 -1.87
CA LEU A 106 6.04 -1.01 -1.08
C LEU A 106 7.28 -0.69 -1.92
N ILE A 107 7.45 -1.39 -3.05
CA ILE A 107 8.63 -1.24 -3.93
C ILE A 107 8.69 0.19 -4.48
N CYS A 108 7.56 0.74 -4.93
CA CYS A 108 7.49 2.10 -5.45
C CYS A 108 7.90 3.14 -4.39
N GLY A 109 7.38 3.02 -3.16
CA GLY A 109 7.75 3.92 -2.04
C GLY A 109 9.25 3.88 -1.73
N VAL A 110 9.85 2.68 -1.74
CA VAL A 110 11.30 2.51 -1.55
C VAL A 110 12.09 3.15 -2.70
N SER A 111 11.71 2.90 -3.95
CA SER A 111 12.41 3.46 -5.12
C SER A 111 12.35 4.99 -5.16
N VAL A 112 11.19 5.57 -4.89
CA VAL A 112 11.00 7.04 -4.84
C VAL A 112 11.79 7.67 -3.68
N GLY A 113 11.90 6.97 -2.55
CA GLY A 113 12.79 7.33 -1.44
C GLY A 113 14.25 7.42 -1.88
N ILE A 114 14.77 6.38 -2.56
CA ILE A 114 16.16 6.30 -3.03
C ILE A 114 16.47 7.35 -4.09
N ILE A 115 15.64 7.45 -5.15
CA ILE A 115 15.80 8.48 -6.21
C ILE A 115 15.87 9.87 -5.58
N GLY A 116 15.14 10.02 -4.49
CA GLY A 116 15.12 11.22 -3.71
C GLY A 116 16.32 11.64 -2.92
N THR A 117 17.24 10.72 -2.75
CA THR A 117 18.49 10.98 -2.08
C THR A 117 19.53 11.64 -2.97
N GLU A 118 19.33 11.55 -4.29
CA GLU A 118 20.23 12.14 -5.29
C GLU A 118 19.86 13.58 -5.68
N PHE A 119 18.67 14.06 -5.30
CA PHE A 119 18.18 15.42 -5.56
C PHE A 119 18.31 16.35 -4.34
#